data_AF-A0A6P7FXB7-F1
#
_entry.id   AF-A0A6P7FXB7-F1
#
_cell.length_a   1.000
_cell.length_b   1.000
_cell.length_c   1.000
_cell.angle_alpha   90.00
_cell.angle_beta   90.00
_cell.angle_gamma   90.00
#
_symmetry.space_group_name_H-M   'P 1'
#
loop_
_entity.id
_entity.type
_entity.pdbx_description
1 polymer ?
#
loop_
_entity_poly.entity_id
_entity_poly.type
_entity_poly.pdbx_seq_one_letter_code
_entity_poly.pdbx_strand_id
1 'polypeptide(L)'
;MVRFKNNGATRIENDGIWTTVRDGNWFCSASDAIKNVLKLFICRVNGKKPGVMIPIPQYPLYSATLSEFDIDQVGYYLDESKNWGLSLQELERSINEAKKQCNVRAIVVINPGNPTGQVLTKENIQEIVKFAQKEKLFILADEVYQHNIYDPNSQFHSFKKVRIFLLFLTFLSE
;
A
#
# COMPACT_ATOMS: atom_id res chain seq x y z
N MET A 1 25.08 22.64 0.37
CA MET A 1 24.83 23.16 1.74
C MET A 1 23.50 23.92 1.72
N VAL A 2 22.39 23.25 2.05
CA VAL A 2 21.05 23.86 2.01
C VAL A 2 20.62 24.17 3.45
N ARG A 3 20.28 25.43 3.71
CA ARG A 3 19.81 25.94 5.01
C ARG A 3 18.34 25.60 5.22
N PHE A 4 18.00 25.03 6.37
CA PHE A 4 16.63 24.92 6.85
C PHE A 4 16.17 26.26 7.41
N LYS A 5 15.03 26.79 6.96
CA LYS A 5 14.32 27.86 7.68
C LYS A 5 13.48 27.21 8.78
N ASN A 6 13.78 27.59 10.01
CA ASN A 6 12.94 27.36 11.19
C ASN A 6 11.51 27.80 10.92
N ASN A 7 10.59 26.84 10.79
CA ASN A 7 9.17 26.92 11.11
C ASN A 7 8.68 25.47 11.12
N GLY A 8 8.36 24.94 12.29
CA GLY A 8 8.21 23.50 12.61
C GLY A 8 7.06 22.73 11.92
N ALA A 9 6.81 22.96 10.64
CA ALA A 9 6.05 22.07 9.77
C ALA A 9 6.64 22.19 8.36
N THR A 10 7.31 21.14 7.89
CA THR A 10 7.75 21.08 6.49
C THR A 10 6.49 20.97 5.63
N ARG A 11 6.34 21.83 4.62
CA ARG A 11 5.28 21.64 3.60
C ARG A 11 5.93 20.92 2.43
N ILE A 12 5.52 19.69 2.20
CA ILE A 12 5.91 18.95 1.00
C ILE A 12 4.73 19.06 0.03
N GLU A 13 4.97 19.77 -1.06
CA GLU A 13 4.08 19.78 -2.21
C GLU A 13 4.52 18.64 -3.13
N ASN A 14 3.68 17.61 -3.24
CA ASN A 14 3.81 16.60 -4.28
C ASN A 14 2.46 16.54 -4.99
N ASP A 15 2.47 16.50 -6.33
CA ASP A 15 1.26 16.46 -7.17
C ASP A 15 0.25 17.62 -7.01
N GLY A 16 0.67 18.79 -6.53
CA GLY A 16 -0.23 19.94 -6.29
C GLY A 16 -1.12 19.80 -5.06
N ILE A 17 -0.85 18.78 -4.22
CA ILE A 17 -1.51 18.57 -2.93
C ILE A 17 -0.56 19.01 -1.82
N TRP A 18 -0.94 20.05 -1.09
CA TRP A 18 -0.22 20.51 0.07
C TRP A 18 -0.31 19.48 1.20
N THR A 19 0.83 18.86 1.53
CA THR A 19 0.94 18.08 2.76
C THR A 19 1.51 18.99 3.83
N THR A 20 0.74 19.25 4.88
CA THR A 20 1.32 19.81 6.10
C THR A 20 2.01 18.65 6.81
N VAL A 21 3.35 18.61 6.81
CA VAL A 21 4.11 17.70 7.68
C VAL A 21 4.02 18.27 9.09
N ARG A 22 2.89 18.04 9.76
CA ARG A 22 2.77 18.21 11.21
C ARG A 22 3.26 16.97 11.95
N ASP A 23 3.10 15.79 11.35
CA ASP A 23 3.29 14.47 11.98
C ASP A 23 4.08 13.51 11.07
N GLY A 24 5.24 13.94 10.56
CA GLY A 24 6.14 13.02 9.87
C GLY A 24 6.76 12.05 10.87
N ASN A 25 6.31 10.80 10.91
CA ASN A 25 7.10 9.74 11.52
C ASN A 25 8.31 9.51 10.61
N TRP A 26 9.48 9.97 11.06
CA TRP A 26 10.74 9.72 10.37
C TRP A 26 11.12 8.27 10.61
N PHE A 27 11.26 7.50 9.53
CA PHE A 27 11.74 6.12 9.56
C PHE A 27 13.10 6.05 8.87
N CYS A 28 13.97 5.15 9.32
CA CYS A 28 15.30 4.98 8.73
C CYS A 28 15.25 4.41 7.29
N SER A 29 14.16 3.73 6.93
CA SER A 29 13.92 3.19 5.58
C SER A 29 12.43 2.93 5.35
N ALA A 30 12.01 2.80 4.08
CA ALA A 30 10.65 2.34 3.75
C ALA A 30 10.36 0.94 4.34
N SER A 31 11.37 0.07 4.40
CA SER A 31 11.26 -1.25 5.03
C SER A 31 10.94 -1.15 6.53
N ASP A 32 11.63 -0.29 7.27
CA ASP A 32 11.33 -0.07 8.70
C ASP A 32 9.94 0.51 8.89
N ALA A 33 9.54 1.40 8.00
CA ALA A 33 8.25 2.04 8.04
C ALA A 33 7.10 1.03 7.83
N ILE A 34 7.21 0.18 6.81
CA ILE A 34 6.30 -0.95 6.56
C ILE A 34 6.23 -1.87 7.77
N LYS A 35 7.38 -2.28 8.33
CA LYS A 35 7.43 -3.14 9.52
C LYS A 35 6.71 -2.52 10.71
N ASN A 36 6.97 -1.24 11.01
CA ASN A 36 6.33 -0.55 12.13
C ASN A 36 4.82 -0.42 11.98
N VAL A 37 4.33 -0.21 10.76
CA VAL A 37 2.88 -0.15 10.51
C VAL A 37 2.25 -1.54 10.60
N LEU A 38 2.90 -2.58 10.07
CA LEU A 38 2.40 -3.95 10.18
C LEU A 38 2.32 -4.42 11.64
N LYS A 39 3.24 -3.97 12.51
CA LYS A 39 3.17 -4.23 13.96
C LYS A 39 1.88 -3.72 14.61
N LEU A 40 1.21 -2.71 14.06
CA LEU A 40 -0.06 -2.21 14.60
C LEU A 40 -1.21 -3.21 14.42
N PHE A 41 -1.06 -4.19 13.52
CA PHE A 41 -2.10 -5.16 13.20
C PHE A 41 -2.00 -6.49 13.97
N ILE A 42 -1.01 -6.70 14.84
CA ILE A 42 -0.70 -8.02 15.45
C ILE A 42 -1.77 -8.57 16.39
N CYS A 43 -2.62 -7.71 16.97
CA CYS A 43 -3.58 -8.14 17.98
C CYS A 43 -4.60 -9.13 17.40
N ARG A 44 -4.91 -10.24 18.07
CA ARG A 44 -6.02 -11.12 17.69
C ARG A 44 -7.37 -10.51 18.11
N VAL A 45 -8.41 -10.75 17.32
CA VAL A 45 -9.77 -10.29 17.61
C VAL A 45 -10.71 -11.48 17.50
N ASN A 46 -11.50 -11.74 18.55
CA ASN A 46 -12.43 -12.87 18.62
C ASN A 46 -11.76 -14.23 18.32
N GLY A 47 -10.54 -14.43 18.84
CA GLY A 47 -9.77 -15.66 18.63
C GLY A 47 -9.14 -15.82 17.24
N LYS A 48 -9.46 -14.95 16.27
CA LYS A 48 -8.89 -15.00 14.92
C LYS A 48 -7.59 -14.19 14.82
N LYS A 49 -6.62 -14.75 14.09
CA LYS A 49 -5.38 -14.04 13.70
C LYS A 49 -5.71 -12.87 12.77
N PRO A 50 -4.91 -11.79 12.80
CA PRO A 50 -4.99 -10.75 11.78
C PRO A 50 -4.54 -11.31 10.42
N GLY A 51 -5.13 -10.80 9.34
CA GLY A 51 -4.71 -11.09 7.97
C GLY A 51 -4.40 -9.82 7.20
N VAL A 52 -3.41 -9.89 6.31
CA VAL A 52 -3.04 -8.79 5.41
C VAL A 52 -2.99 -9.31 3.98
N MET A 53 -3.68 -8.62 3.08
CA MET A 53 -3.68 -8.94 1.66
C MET A 53 -2.41 -8.45 1.00
N ILE A 54 -1.70 -9.31 0.27
CA ILE A 54 -0.47 -8.97 -0.45
C ILE A 54 -0.52 -9.49 -1.89
N PRO A 55 0.09 -8.78 -2.86
CA PRO A 55 0.11 -9.22 -4.25
C PRO A 55 0.93 -10.50 -4.42
N ILE A 56 0.64 -11.26 -5.47
CA ILE A 56 1.48 -12.36 -5.95
C ILE A 56 1.68 -12.15 -7.46
N PRO A 57 2.94 -12.03 -7.94
CA PRO A 57 4.20 -12.00 -7.19
C PRO A 57 4.41 -10.69 -6.40
N GLN A 58 5.36 -10.68 -5.45
CA GLN A 58 5.65 -9.49 -4.61
C GLN A 58 7.09 -9.45 -4.11
N TYR A 59 7.53 -8.25 -3.71
CA TYR A 59 8.80 -8.01 -3.01
C TYR A 59 8.85 -8.73 -1.64
N PRO A 60 9.71 -9.75 -1.43
CA PRO A 60 9.64 -10.70 -0.30
C PRO A 60 9.58 -10.14 1.13
N LEU A 61 9.84 -8.85 1.33
CA LEU A 61 9.72 -8.17 2.63
C LEU A 61 8.36 -8.40 3.29
N TYR A 62 7.25 -8.34 2.54
CA TYR A 62 5.92 -8.48 3.15
C TYR A 62 5.70 -9.88 3.71
N SER A 63 5.90 -10.92 2.89
CA SER A 63 5.75 -12.31 3.34
C SER A 63 6.64 -12.62 4.56
N ALA A 64 7.90 -12.14 4.56
CA ALA A 64 8.81 -12.32 5.69
C ALA A 64 8.29 -11.61 6.96
N THR A 65 7.85 -10.35 6.83
CA THR A 65 7.36 -9.55 7.96
C THR A 65 6.03 -10.07 8.52
N LEU A 66 5.12 -10.53 7.66
CA LEU A 66 3.85 -11.13 8.09
C LEU A 66 4.12 -12.42 8.89
N SER A 67 5.04 -13.26 8.43
CA SER A 67 5.47 -14.44 9.18
C SER A 67 6.15 -14.09 10.50
N GLU A 68 6.99 -13.05 10.53
CA GLU A 68 7.67 -12.56 11.75
C GLU A 68 6.66 -12.16 12.84
N PHE A 69 5.51 -11.59 12.43
CA PHE A 69 4.49 -11.06 13.34
C PHE A 69 3.29 -11.98 13.56
N ASP A 70 3.34 -13.23 13.09
CA ASP A 70 2.22 -14.19 13.14
C ASP A 70 0.91 -13.62 12.55
N ILE A 71 1.03 -12.88 11.44
CA ILE A 71 -0.08 -12.34 10.65
C ILE A 71 -0.32 -13.26 9.44
N ASP A 72 -1.56 -13.64 9.20
CA ASP A 72 -1.91 -14.49 8.07
C ASP A 72 -1.72 -13.75 6.74
N GLN A 73 -0.96 -14.39 5.85
CA GLN A 73 -0.75 -13.91 4.49
C GLN A 73 -1.96 -14.23 3.62
N VAL A 74 -2.61 -13.19 3.08
CA VAL A 74 -3.76 -13.33 2.18
C VAL A 74 -3.32 -12.95 0.77
N GLY A 75 -2.94 -13.95 -0.03
CA GLY A 75 -2.47 -13.70 -1.40
C GLY A 75 -3.60 -13.31 -2.35
N TYR A 76 -3.37 -12.28 -3.17
CA TYR A 76 -4.16 -12.00 -4.37
C TYR A 76 -3.27 -12.01 -5.60
N TYR A 77 -3.73 -12.62 -6.68
CA TYR A 77 -2.92 -12.78 -7.88
C TYR A 77 -3.04 -11.59 -8.83
N LEU A 78 -1.90 -11.13 -9.34
CA LEU A 78 -1.86 -10.15 -10.42
C LEU A 78 -2.07 -10.86 -11.76
N ASP A 79 -2.79 -10.21 -12.68
CA ASP A 79 -3.12 -10.80 -13.98
C ASP A 79 -1.99 -10.52 -15.00
N GLU A 80 -1.09 -11.48 -15.16
CA GLU A 80 0.03 -11.40 -16.11
C GLU A 80 -0.44 -11.09 -17.54
N SER A 81 -1.59 -11.65 -17.97
CA SER A 81 -2.14 -11.43 -19.31
C SER A 81 -2.64 -10.00 -19.53
N LYS A 82 -2.85 -9.24 -18.45
CA LYS A 82 -3.28 -7.84 -18.46
C LYS A 82 -2.22 -6.91 -17.86
N ASN A 83 -0.96 -7.17 -18.22
CA ASN A 83 0.19 -6.36 -17.78
C ASN A 83 0.30 -6.26 -16.25
N TRP A 84 0.06 -7.38 -15.55
CA TRP A 84 0.08 -7.47 -14.09
C TRP A 84 -0.93 -6.53 -13.40
N GLY A 85 -2.02 -6.20 -14.09
CA GLY A 85 -3.11 -5.41 -13.55
C GLY A 85 -3.84 -6.14 -12.40
N LEU A 86 -4.45 -5.35 -11.52
CA LEU A 86 -5.21 -5.87 -10.39
C LEU A 86 -6.69 -5.99 -10.71
N SER A 87 -7.23 -7.20 -10.65
CA SER A 87 -8.67 -7.47 -10.90
C SER A 87 -9.46 -7.42 -9.60
N LEU A 88 -10.58 -6.68 -9.60
CA LEU A 88 -11.52 -6.65 -8.48
C LEU A 88 -12.10 -8.03 -8.15
N GLN A 89 -12.32 -8.87 -9.16
CA GLN A 89 -12.84 -10.23 -8.96
C GLN A 89 -11.87 -11.10 -8.16
N GLU A 90 -10.57 -10.93 -8.39
CA GLU A 90 -9.54 -11.66 -7.66
C GLU A 90 -9.40 -11.16 -6.22
N LEU A 91 -9.52 -9.85 -5.99
CA LEU A 91 -9.58 -9.28 -4.65
C LEU A 91 -10.77 -9.82 -3.85
N GLU A 92 -11.96 -9.87 -4.48
CA GLU A 92 -13.16 -10.42 -3.87
C GLU A 92 -13.04 -11.92 -3.59
N ARG A 93 -12.46 -12.71 -4.50
CA ARG A 93 -12.18 -14.14 -4.28
C ARG A 93 -11.28 -14.32 -3.06
N SER A 94 -10.13 -13.64 -3.04
CA SER A 94 -9.10 -13.74 -2.00
C SER A 94 -9.63 -13.37 -0.62
N ILE A 95 -10.33 -12.23 -0.49
CA ILE A 95 -10.85 -11.79 0.81
C ILE A 95 -11.97 -12.71 1.34
N ASN A 96 -12.83 -13.23 0.47
CA ASN A 96 -13.95 -14.10 0.87
C ASN A 96 -13.47 -15.46 1.36
N GLU A 97 -12.37 -15.97 0.80
CA GLU A 97 -11.70 -17.17 1.29
C GLU A 97 -11.05 -16.90 2.65
N ALA A 98 -10.29 -15.80 2.77
CA ALA A 98 -9.53 -15.47 3.98
C ALA A 98 -10.42 -15.17 5.20
N LYS A 99 -11.58 -14.52 5.03
CA LYS A 99 -12.52 -14.22 6.13
C LYS A 99 -12.99 -15.45 6.92
N LYS A 100 -12.94 -16.63 6.30
CA LYS A 100 -13.27 -17.90 6.97
C LYS A 100 -12.23 -18.26 8.03
N GLN A 101 -10.98 -17.87 7.82
CA GLN A 101 -9.82 -18.28 8.64
C GLN A 101 -9.33 -17.15 9.55
N CYS A 102 -9.20 -15.93 9.03
CA CYS A 102 -8.59 -14.81 9.71
C CYS A 102 -9.46 -13.54 9.68
N ASN A 103 -9.01 -12.51 10.38
CA ASN A 103 -9.60 -11.18 10.33
C ASN A 103 -8.73 -10.28 9.43
N VAL A 104 -9.11 -10.14 8.16
CA VAL A 104 -8.37 -9.32 7.18
C VAL A 104 -8.49 -7.84 7.53
N ARG A 105 -7.37 -7.13 7.66
CA ARG A 105 -7.34 -5.73 8.12
C ARG A 105 -6.78 -4.74 7.12
N ALA A 106 -5.90 -5.19 6.26
CA ALA A 106 -5.21 -4.31 5.33
C ALA A 106 -4.99 -5.00 3.98
N ILE A 107 -4.82 -4.17 2.96
CA ILE A 107 -4.33 -4.55 1.64
C ILE A 107 -3.07 -3.75 1.34
N VAL A 108 -2.03 -4.46 0.93
CA VAL A 108 -0.79 -3.90 0.39
C VAL A 108 -0.97 -3.77 -1.11
N VAL A 109 -0.60 -2.62 -1.66
CA VAL A 109 -0.50 -2.40 -3.10
C VAL A 109 0.87 -1.80 -3.40
N ILE A 110 1.62 -2.43 -4.29
CA ILE A 110 2.94 -1.97 -4.71
C ILE A 110 2.76 -1.34 -6.10
N ASN A 111 2.96 -0.02 -6.21
CA ASN A 111 2.75 0.73 -7.44
C ASN A 111 3.73 1.91 -7.54
N PRO A 112 4.65 1.94 -8.53
CA PRO A 112 4.92 0.89 -9.52
C PRO A 112 5.35 -0.44 -8.89
N GLY A 113 4.97 -1.56 -9.50
CA GLY A 113 5.12 -2.87 -8.88
C GLY A 113 6.55 -3.43 -8.92
N ASN A 114 6.88 -4.23 -7.90
CA ASN A 114 8.13 -4.99 -7.81
C ASN A 114 7.77 -6.45 -7.48
N PRO A 115 8.16 -7.44 -8.30
CA PRO A 115 9.13 -7.38 -9.43
C PRO A 115 8.51 -7.05 -10.80
N THR A 116 7.22 -6.80 -10.88
CA THR A 116 6.43 -6.83 -12.12
C THR A 116 6.52 -5.57 -12.99
N GLY A 117 6.95 -4.43 -12.43
CA GLY A 117 7.20 -3.19 -13.17
C GLY A 117 5.95 -2.47 -13.71
N GLN A 118 4.76 -2.97 -13.41
CA GLN A 118 3.50 -2.36 -13.85
C GLN A 118 3.22 -1.05 -13.13
N VAL A 119 2.50 -0.17 -13.83
CA VAL A 119 1.99 1.10 -13.31
C VAL A 119 0.47 1.05 -13.37
N LEU A 120 -0.18 1.19 -12.22
CA LEU A 120 -1.63 1.13 -12.14
C LEU A 120 -2.26 2.39 -12.74
N THR A 121 -3.33 2.20 -13.51
CA THR A 121 -4.14 3.30 -14.01
C THR A 121 -4.93 3.95 -12.88
N LYS A 122 -5.33 5.21 -13.08
CA LYS A 122 -6.17 5.94 -12.12
C LYS A 122 -7.46 5.20 -11.82
N GLU A 123 -8.09 4.64 -12.84
CA GLU A 123 -9.36 3.91 -12.74
C GLU A 123 -9.18 2.66 -11.85
N ASN A 124 -8.10 1.92 -12.05
CA ASN A 124 -7.84 0.74 -11.24
C ASN A 124 -7.54 1.10 -9.78
N ILE A 125 -6.81 2.20 -9.52
CA ILE A 125 -6.62 2.74 -8.17
C ILE A 125 -7.97 3.10 -7.53
N GLN A 126 -8.90 3.70 -8.28
CA GLN A 126 -10.25 4.02 -7.77
C GLN A 126 -11.05 2.77 -7.40
N GLU A 127 -10.95 1.71 -8.21
CA GLU A 127 -11.59 0.42 -7.92
C GLU A 127 -11.05 -0.20 -6.64
N ILE A 128 -9.73 -0.19 -6.46
CA ILE A 128 -9.06 -0.69 -5.26
C ILE A 128 -9.49 0.12 -4.02
N VAL A 129 -9.56 1.44 -4.13
CA VAL A 129 -10.01 2.31 -3.03
C VAL A 129 -11.46 2.01 -2.64
N LYS A 130 -12.36 1.85 -3.63
CA LYS A 130 -13.76 1.48 -3.38
C LYS A 130 -13.88 0.10 -2.73
N PHE A 131 -13.10 -0.87 -3.19
CA PHE A 131 -13.02 -2.20 -2.61
C PHE A 131 -12.58 -2.15 -1.14
N ALA A 132 -11.47 -1.48 -0.86
CA ALA A 132 -10.96 -1.35 0.51
C ALA A 132 -11.96 -0.63 1.42
N GLN A 133 -12.67 0.38 0.92
CA GLN A 133 -13.72 1.07 1.67
C GLN A 133 -14.91 0.14 1.99
N LYS A 134 -15.41 -0.61 1.01
CA LYS A 134 -16.48 -1.61 1.18
C LYS A 134 -16.10 -2.65 2.24
N GLU A 135 -14.86 -3.12 2.18
CA GLU A 135 -14.34 -4.17 3.05
C GLU A 135 -13.72 -3.66 4.36
N LYS A 136 -13.72 -2.34 4.58
CA LYS A 136 -13.14 -1.66 5.75
C LYS A 136 -11.66 -2.00 5.98
N LEU A 137 -10.90 -2.08 4.90
CA LEU A 137 -9.47 -2.37 4.90
C LEU A 137 -8.64 -1.09 4.92
N PHE A 138 -7.52 -1.13 5.64
CA PHE A 138 -6.44 -0.16 5.47
C PHE A 138 -5.71 -0.42 4.14
N ILE A 139 -5.34 0.65 3.44
CA ILE A 139 -4.50 0.56 2.24
C ILE A 139 -3.07 0.93 2.62
N LEU A 140 -2.15 0.01 2.39
CA LEU A 140 -0.71 0.20 2.47
C LEU A 140 -0.20 0.39 1.03
N ALA A 141 -0.11 1.64 0.58
CA ALA A 141 0.38 1.99 -0.75
C ALA A 141 1.91 2.14 -0.70
N ASP A 142 2.60 1.16 -1.27
CA ASP A 142 4.05 1.17 -1.46
C ASP A 142 4.36 1.82 -2.81
N GLU A 143 4.76 3.09 -2.73
CA GLU A 143 4.98 3.97 -3.88
C GLU A 143 6.46 4.38 -4.01
N VAL A 144 7.40 3.54 -3.52
CA VAL A 144 8.85 3.83 -3.55
C VAL A 144 9.40 4.06 -4.96
N TYR A 145 8.78 3.47 -5.98
CA TYR A 145 9.19 3.61 -7.39
C TYR A 145 8.42 4.70 -8.15
N GLN A 146 7.72 5.63 -7.48
CA GLN A 146 6.87 6.63 -8.14
C GLN A 146 7.56 7.49 -9.22
N HIS A 147 8.89 7.65 -9.13
CA HIS A 147 9.69 8.41 -10.09
C HIS A 147 10.29 7.54 -11.21
N ASN A 148 10.12 6.21 -11.15
CA ASN A 148 10.72 5.23 -12.06
C ASN A 148 9.70 4.75 -13.11
N ILE A 149 9.12 5.69 -13.86
CA ILE A 149 8.16 5.40 -14.92
C ILE A 149 8.87 5.50 -16.27
N TYR A 150 8.99 4.37 -16.97
CA TYR A 150 9.73 4.29 -18.23
C TYR A 150 8.83 4.25 -19.47
N ASP A 151 7.59 3.75 -19.35
CA ASP A 151 6.63 3.72 -20.45
C ASP A 151 6.04 5.13 -20.66
N PRO A 152 6.19 5.74 -21.85
CA PRO A 152 5.65 7.07 -22.13
C PRO A 152 4.11 7.14 -22.08
N ASN A 153 3.41 6.01 -22.17
CA ASN A 153 1.96 5.95 -22.09
C ASN A 153 1.45 5.74 -20.65
N SER A 154 2.35 5.49 -19.71
CA SER A 154 2.02 5.26 -18.30
C SER A 154 2.28 6.53 -17.49
N GLN A 155 1.37 6.83 -16.56
CA GLN A 155 1.52 7.93 -15.62
C GLN A 155 1.32 7.42 -14.19
N PHE A 156 2.26 7.75 -13.31
CA PHE A 156 2.07 7.49 -11.89
C PHE A 156 0.94 8.35 -11.34
N HIS A 157 0.05 7.72 -10.59
CA HIS A 157 -0.99 8.38 -9.82
C HIS A 157 -0.86 7.95 -8.37
N SER A 158 -0.55 8.89 -7.48
CA SER A 158 -0.51 8.58 -6.05
C SER A 158 -1.92 8.21 -5.56
N PHE A 159 -2.01 7.15 -4.74
CA PHE A 159 -3.26 6.76 -4.11
C PHE A 159 -3.88 7.91 -3.31
N LYS A 160 -3.04 8.79 -2.76
CA LYS A 160 -3.47 10.01 -2.07
C LYS A 160 -4.25 10.97 -2.97
N LYS A 161 -3.80 11.17 -4.22
CA LYS A 161 -4.41 12.10 -5.19
C LYS A 161 -5.75 11.59 -5.73
N VAL A 162 -5.90 10.28 -5.83
CA VAL A 162 -7.11 9.65 -6.37
C VAL A 162 -8.28 9.64 -5.37
N ARG A 163 -8.02 10.04 -4.12
CA ARG A 163 -8.87 9.69 -2.98
C ARG A 163 -9.98 10.68 -2.65
N ILE A 164 -11.12 10.13 -2.20
CA ILE A 164 -12.13 10.77 -1.33
C ILE A 164 -11.98 10.11 0.05
N PHE A 165 -11.36 10.80 1.02
CA PHE A 165 -11.23 10.46 2.46
C PHE A 165 -10.99 8.98 2.88
N LEU A 166 -9.77 8.65 3.34
CA LEU A 166 -9.39 7.46 4.12
C LEU A 166 -8.10 7.75 4.93
N LEU A 167 -7.58 6.87 5.79
CA LEU A 167 -6.25 7.07 6.43
C LEU A 167 -5.19 6.41 5.54
N PHE A 168 -4.15 7.14 5.13
CA PHE A 168 -3.04 6.60 4.32
C PHE A 168 -1.71 6.83 5.02
N LEU A 169 -0.85 5.82 5.02
CA LEU A 169 0.57 5.95 5.32
C LEU A 169 1.30 5.75 3.99
N THR A 170 1.72 6.86 3.38
CA THR A 170 2.56 6.85 2.17
C THR A 170 4.03 6.85 2.60
N PHE A 171 4.83 5.95 2.05
CA PHE A 171 6.28 5.95 2.23
C PHE A 171 6.94 6.49 0.95
N LEU A 172 7.73 7.55 1.10
CA LEU A 172 8.54 8.15 0.03
C LEU A 172 10.01 7.83 0.34
N SER A 173 10.77 7.33 -0.63
CA SER A 173 12.23 7.33 -0.57
C SER A 173 12.76 8.63 -1.21
N GLU A 174 13.73 9.27 -0.56
CA GLU A 174 14.46 10.42 -1.11
C GLU A 174 15.28 10.05 -2.36
#